data_AF-A0A6P0UYU3-F1
#
_entry.id   AF-A0A6P0UYU3-F1
#
_cell.length_a   1.000
_cell.length_b   1.000
_cell.length_c   1.000
_cell.angle_alpha   90.00
_cell.angle_beta   90.00
_cell.angle_gamma   90.00
#
_symmetry.space_group_name_H-M   'P 1'
#
loop_
_entity.id
_entity.type
_entity.pdbx_description
1 polymer ?
#
loop_
_entity_poly.entity_id
_entity_poly.type
_entity_poly.pdbx_seq_one_letter_code
_entity_poly.pdbx_strand_id
1 'polypeptide(L)'
;MQEQAPQWSETEKQIAREALSKAYTRETETLITEIRQKASAITELNDVWSLSDYLNAKRYDIDGKYDYRDSTPIFVLAKLIKEGWLHADELAGLTPDKRAKVAALARM
;
A
#
# COMPACT_ATOMS: atom_id res chain seq x y z
N MET A 1 1.68 26.73 20.94
CA MET A 1 1.78 26.90 19.47
C MET A 1 0.89 25.84 18.85
N GLN A 2 -0.15 26.22 18.11
CA GLN A 2 -0.98 25.24 17.40
C GLN A 2 -0.19 24.77 16.18
N GLU A 3 0.31 23.54 16.21
CA GLU A 3 0.87 22.87 15.04
C GLU A 3 -0.27 22.67 14.05
N GLN A 4 -0.36 23.55 13.05
CA GLN A 4 -1.30 23.40 11.94
C GLN A 4 -0.96 22.08 11.24
N ALA A 5 -1.91 21.16 11.18
CA ALA A 5 -1.78 19.93 10.39
C ALA A 5 -1.27 20.31 8.99
N PRO A 6 -0.25 19.64 8.44
CA PRO A 6 0.34 20.05 7.17
C PRO A 6 -0.74 19.96 6.10
N GLN A 7 -1.28 21.11 5.72
CA GLN A 7 -2.40 21.21 4.79
C GLN A 7 -1.90 20.66 3.45
N TRP A 8 -2.39 19.49 3.07
CA TRP A 8 -2.05 18.90 1.79
C TRP A 8 -2.66 19.76 0.69
N SER A 9 -1.80 20.31 -0.16
CA SER A 9 -2.25 20.99 -1.39
C SER A 9 -2.96 20.00 -2.30
N GLU A 10 -3.80 20.52 -3.21
CA GLU A 10 -4.50 19.67 -4.19
C GLU A 10 -3.53 18.89 -5.07
N THR A 11 -2.41 19.51 -5.46
CA THR A 11 -1.33 18.85 -6.20
C THR A 11 -0.70 17.71 -5.41
N GLU A 12 -0.40 17.89 -4.12
CA GLU A 12 0.17 16.83 -3.29
C GLU A 12 -0.81 15.68 -3.05
N LYS A 13 -2.11 15.98 -2.88
CA LYS A 13 -3.16 14.95 -2.78
C LYS A 13 -3.24 14.15 -4.07
N GLN A 14 -3.14 14.82 -5.21
CA GLN A 14 -3.18 14.19 -6.52
C GLN A 14 -1.99 13.24 -6.71
N ILE A 15 -0.77 13.70 -6.40
CA ILE A 15 0.43 12.87 -6.43
C ILE A 15 0.32 11.66 -5.50
N ALA A 16 -0.16 11.87 -4.27
CA ALA A 16 -0.36 10.76 -3.32
C ALA A 16 -1.39 9.75 -3.84
N ARG A 17 -2.52 10.20 -4.40
CA ARG A 17 -3.52 9.30 -4.99
C ARG A 17 -2.97 8.52 -6.18
N GLU A 18 -2.17 9.14 -7.03
CA GLU A 18 -1.53 8.46 -8.16
C GLU A 18 -0.51 7.41 -7.69
N ALA A 19 0.31 7.74 -6.70
CA ALA A 19 1.25 6.82 -6.08
C ALA A 19 0.52 5.61 -5.45
N LEU A 20 -0.56 5.86 -4.71
CA LEU A 20 -1.40 4.83 -4.12
C LEU A 20 -2.05 3.94 -5.19
N SER A 21 -2.62 4.53 -6.23
CA SER A 21 -3.24 3.78 -7.33
C SER A 21 -2.23 2.87 -8.02
N LYS A 22 -1.01 3.36 -8.27
CA LYS A 22 0.06 2.55 -8.86
C LYS A 22 0.48 1.40 -7.95
N ALA A 23 0.64 1.67 -6.66
CA ALA A 23 0.98 0.64 -5.67
C ALA A 23 -0.13 -0.43 -5.58
N TYR A 24 -1.39 -0.02 -5.57
CA TYR A 24 -2.55 -0.91 -5.58
C TYR A 24 -2.57 -1.80 -6.82
N THR A 25 -2.35 -1.24 -8.01
CA THR A 25 -2.26 -2.04 -9.24
C THR A 25 -1.13 -3.05 -9.17
N ARG A 26 0.08 -2.65 -8.75
CA ARG A 26 1.22 -3.59 -8.63
C ARG A 26 0.97 -4.71 -7.62
N GLU A 27 0.42 -4.37 -6.46
CA GLU A 27 0.10 -5.34 -5.41
C GLU A 27 -0.98 -6.32 -5.86
N THR A 28 -2.04 -5.83 -6.49
CA THR A 28 -3.13 -6.69 -7.00
C THR A 28 -2.69 -7.58 -8.16
N GLU A 29 -1.89 -7.07 -9.11
CA GLU A 29 -1.32 -7.88 -10.20
C GLU A 29 -0.40 -8.99 -9.68
N THR A 30 0.43 -8.67 -8.67
CA THR A 30 1.30 -9.65 -8.02
C THR A 30 0.47 -10.68 -7.28
N LEU A 31 -0.53 -10.24 -6.50
CA LEU A 31 -1.44 -11.13 -5.77
C LEU A 31 -2.18 -12.08 -6.73
N ILE A 32 -2.71 -11.59 -7.85
CA ILE A 32 -3.37 -12.42 -8.86
C ILE A 32 -2.40 -13.49 -9.41
N THR A 33 -1.15 -13.11 -9.65
CA THR A 33 -0.12 -14.03 -10.13
C THR A 33 0.20 -15.10 -9.08
N GLU A 34 0.38 -14.72 -7.82
CA GLU A 34 0.59 -15.65 -6.72
C GLU A 34 -0.59 -16.61 -6.54
N ILE A 35 -1.83 -16.10 -6.63
CA ILE A 35 -3.04 -16.93 -6.53
C ILE A 35 -3.09 -17.94 -7.66
N ARG A 36 -2.79 -17.54 -8.90
CA ARG A 36 -2.75 -18.46 -10.05
C ARG A 36 -1.71 -19.56 -9.85
N GLN A 37 -0.53 -19.22 -9.35
CA GLN A 37 0.53 -20.20 -9.04
C GLN A 37 0.09 -21.17 -7.94
N LYS A 38 -0.44 -20.66 -6.82
CA LYS A 38 -0.96 -21.49 -5.72
C LYS A 38 -2.09 -22.39 -6.18
N ALA A 39 -3.05 -21.86 -6.96
CA ALA A 39 -4.16 -22.62 -7.50
C ALA A 39 -3.69 -23.73 -8.44
N SER A 40 -2.65 -23.49 -9.26
CA SER A 40 -2.08 -24.51 -10.15
C SER A 40 -1.34 -25.63 -9.42
N ALA A 41 -0.94 -25.41 -8.17
CA ALA A 41 -0.24 -26.37 -7.33
C ALA A 41 -1.17 -27.18 -6.40
N ILE A 42 -2.48 -26.95 -6.44
CA ILE A 42 -3.47 -27.67 -5.63
C ILE A 42 -3.52 -29.13 -6.08
N THR A 43 -3.32 -30.05 -5.14
CA THR A 43 -3.41 -31.49 -5.37
C THR A 43 -4.42 -32.17 -4.45
N GLU A 44 -4.68 -31.58 -3.29
CA GLU A 44 -5.57 -32.14 -2.27
C GLU A 44 -6.58 -31.11 -1.77
N LEU A 45 -7.66 -31.57 -1.14
CA LEU A 45 -8.70 -30.70 -0.60
C LEU A 45 -8.16 -29.72 0.46
N ASN A 46 -7.11 -30.10 1.19
CA ASN A 46 -6.45 -29.23 2.17
C ASN A 46 -5.76 -28.02 1.52
N ASP A 47 -5.24 -28.16 0.30
CA ASP A 47 -4.62 -27.05 -0.44
C ASP A 47 -5.68 -26.01 -0.84
N VAL A 48 -6.90 -26.46 -1.15
CA VAL A 48 -8.05 -25.59 -1.45
C VAL A 48 -8.41 -24.73 -0.24
N TRP A 49 -8.48 -25.35 0.96
CA TRP A 49 -8.76 -24.62 2.20
C TRP A 49 -7.64 -23.63 2.52
N SER A 50 -6.38 -24.06 2.39
CA SER A 50 -5.22 -23.20 2.60
C SER A 50 -5.20 -21.98 1.66
N LEU A 51 -5.62 -22.15 0.40
CA LEU A 51 -5.78 -21.04 -0.54
C LEU A 51 -6.91 -20.10 -0.11
N SER A 52 -8.05 -20.63 0.33
CA SER A 52 -9.18 -19.84 0.82
C SER A 52 -8.81 -18.97 2.03
N ASP A 53 -8.12 -19.55 3.01
CA ASP A 53 -7.63 -18.82 4.19
C ASP A 53 -6.64 -17.71 3.80
N TYR A 54 -5.73 -18.00 2.86
CA TYR A 54 -4.81 -17.01 2.32
C TYR A 54 -5.56 -15.84 1.64
N LEU A 55 -6.58 -16.12 0.83
CA LEU A 55 -7.39 -15.10 0.17
C LEU A 55 -8.13 -14.22 1.17
N ASN A 56 -8.70 -14.82 2.22
CA ASN A 56 -9.39 -14.07 3.28
C ASN A 56 -8.44 -13.14 4.03
N ALA A 57 -7.24 -13.62 4.37
CA ALA A 57 -6.23 -12.79 5.02
C ALA A 57 -5.78 -11.62 4.13
N LYS A 58 -5.55 -11.87 2.82
CA LYS A 58 -5.15 -10.83 1.86
C LYS A 58 -6.23 -9.79 1.63
N ARG A 59 -7.51 -10.20 1.59
CA ARG A 59 -8.64 -9.27 1.50
C ARG A 59 -8.64 -8.28 2.66
N TYR A 60 -8.49 -8.78 3.89
CA TYR A 60 -8.48 -7.92 5.07
C TYR A 60 -7.29 -6.94 5.07
N ASP A 61 -6.10 -7.39 4.66
CA ASP A 61 -4.92 -6.51 4.57
C ASP A 61 -5.11 -5.42 3.51
N ILE A 62 -5.64 -5.75 2.33
CA ILE A 62 -5.85 -4.78 1.25
C ILE A 62 -6.96 -3.78 1.61
N ASP A 63 -8.11 -4.27 2.10
CA ASP A 63 -9.23 -3.39 2.50
C ASP A 63 -8.80 -2.41 3.60
N GLY A 64 -7.99 -2.84 4.57
CA GLY A 64 -7.49 -1.96 5.62
C GLY A 64 -6.34 -1.03 5.19
N LYS A 65 -5.48 -1.46 4.26
CA LYS A 65 -4.28 -0.71 3.84
C LYS A 65 -4.61 0.51 2.99
N TYR A 66 -5.62 0.40 2.12
CA TYR A 66 -5.99 1.47 1.18
C TYR A 66 -7.18 2.32 1.66
N ASP A 67 -7.69 2.09 2.88
CA ASP A 67 -8.75 2.94 3.44
C ASP A 67 -8.23 4.36 3.73
N TYR A 68 -8.59 5.27 2.83
CA TYR A 68 -8.18 6.68 2.82
C TYR A 68 -9.01 7.55 3.79
N ARG A 69 -10.06 7.02 4.44
CA ARG A 69 -11.04 7.84 5.16
C ARG A 69 -10.54 8.31 6.52
N ASP A 70 -9.67 7.55 7.18
CA ASP A 70 -9.15 7.86 8.53
C ASP A 70 -7.61 7.84 8.63
N SER A 71 -6.90 7.36 7.61
CA SER A 71 -5.44 7.24 7.64
C SER A 71 -4.75 8.50 7.10
N THR A 72 -3.83 9.08 7.87
CA THR A 72 -2.96 10.16 7.36
C THR A 72 -2.13 9.59 6.19
N PRO A 73 -2.18 10.17 4.98
CA PRO A 73 -1.55 9.61 3.77
C PRO A 73 -0.07 9.25 3.93
N ILE A 74 0.63 9.94 4.84
CA ILE A 74 2.03 9.68 5.19
C ILE A 74 2.25 8.23 5.67
N PHE A 75 1.37 7.68 6.52
CA PHE A 75 1.55 6.32 7.04
C PHE A 75 1.33 5.27 5.98
N VAL A 76 0.31 5.44 5.13
CA VAL A 76 0.02 4.51 4.03
C VAL A 76 1.17 4.50 3.04
N LEU A 77 1.65 5.68 2.62
CA LEU A 77 2.79 5.80 1.73
C LEU A 77 4.05 5.17 2.33
N ALA A 78 4.30 5.34 3.63
CA ALA A 78 5.44 4.72 4.31
C ALA A 78 5.32 3.19 4.35
N LYS A 79 4.13 2.64 4.67
CA LYS A 79 3.88 1.19 4.65
C LYS A 79 4.13 0.62 3.26
N LEU A 80 3.65 1.28 2.20
CA LEU A 80 3.85 0.84 0.82
C LEU A 80 5.31 0.86 0.37
N ILE A 81 6.11 1.82 0.85
CA ILE A 81 7.56 1.81 0.59
C ILE A 81 8.23 0.67 1.34
N LYS A 82 7.86 0.43 2.61
CA LYS A 82 8.40 -0.67 3.42
C LYS A 82 8.10 -2.04 2.81
N GLU A 83 6.92 -2.19 2.21
CA GLU A 83 6.49 -3.41 1.51
C GLU A 83 7.01 -3.50 0.06
N GLY A 84 7.66 -2.46 -0.45
CA GLY A 84 8.24 -2.45 -1.80
C GLY A 84 7.25 -2.17 -2.94
N TRP A 85 6.00 -1.81 -2.64
CA TRP A 85 4.98 -1.48 -3.64
C TRP A 85 5.14 -0.09 -4.25
N LEU A 86 5.82 0.80 -3.53
CA LEU A 86 6.06 2.19 -3.89
C LEU A 86 7.54 2.55 -3.73
N HIS A 87 8.10 3.32 -4.66
CA HIS A 87 9.45 3.87 -4.54
C HIS A 87 9.42 5.31 -4.05
N ALA A 88 10.45 5.72 -3.28
CA ALA A 88 10.55 7.09 -2.77
C ALA A 88 10.65 8.13 -3.91
N ASP A 89 11.22 7.76 -5.06
CA ASP A 89 11.27 8.61 -6.26
C ASP A 89 9.88 8.93 -6.83
N GLU A 90 8.91 8.03 -6.67
CA GLU A 90 7.52 8.25 -7.11
C GLU A 90 6.80 9.33 -6.28
N LEU A 91 7.41 9.74 -5.15
CA LEU A 91 6.94 10.82 -4.29
C LEU A 91 7.67 12.14 -4.51
N ALA A 92 8.51 12.26 -5.54
CA ALA A 92 9.36 13.43 -5.76
C ALA A 92 8.60 14.78 -5.84
N GLY A 93 7.33 14.77 -6.22
CA GLY A 93 6.48 15.96 -6.26
C GLY A 93 5.89 16.39 -4.90
N LEU A 94 6.10 15.62 -3.84
CA LEU A 94 5.78 16.03 -2.47
C LEU A 94 6.83 16.96 -1.89
N THR A 95 6.40 17.82 -0.97
CA THR A 95 7.31 18.66 -0.19
C THR A 95 8.39 17.83 0.53
N PRO A 96 9.62 18.35 0.65
CA PRO A 96 10.74 17.62 1.25
C PRO A 96 10.48 17.18 2.71
N ASP A 97 9.73 17.97 3.49
CA ASP A 97 9.30 17.59 4.85
C ASP A 97 8.47 16.31 4.86
N LYS A 98 7.47 16.20 3.97
CA LYS A 98 6.60 15.03 3.87
C LYS A 98 7.36 13.81 3.38
N ARG A 99 8.25 13.97 2.39
CA ARG A 99 9.12 12.88 1.92
C ARG A 99 10.02 12.36 3.03
N ALA A 100 10.61 13.24 3.82
CA ALA A 100 11.44 12.86 4.96
C ALA A 100 10.64 12.08 6.01
N LYS A 101 9.42 12.53 6.33
CA LYS A 101 8.50 11.81 7.25
C LYS A 101 8.15 10.42 6.74
N VAL A 102 7.75 10.31 5.48
CA VAL A 102 7.45 9.01 4.85
C VAL A 102 8.67 8.09 4.89
N ALA A 103 9.85 8.59 4.52
CA ALA A 103 11.08 7.80 4.50
C ALA A 103 11.58 7.41 5.91
N ALA A 104 11.30 8.21 6.93
CA ALA A 104 11.60 7.86 8.32
C ALA A 104 10.66 6.75 8.81
N LEU A 105 9.35 6.87 8.55
CA LEU A 105 8.35 5.87 8.92
C LEU A 105 8.53 4.55 8.16
N ALA A 106 8.99 4.58 6.92
CA ALA A 106 9.24 3.37 6.13
C ALA A 106 10.41 2.53 6.67
N ARG A 107 11.31 3.14 7.47
CA ARG A 107 12.47 2.48 8.07
C ARG A 107 12.22 1.97 9.50
N MET A 108 11.10 2.35 10.10
CA MET A 108 10.65 1.90 11.42
C MET A 108 9.91 0.58 11.29
#